data_AF-Q8GJC6-F1
#
_entry.id   AF-Q8GJC6-F1
#
_cell.length_a   1.000
_cell.length_b   1.000
_cell.length_c   1.000
_cell.angle_alpha   90.00
_cell.angle_beta   90.00
_cell.angle_gamma   90.00
#
_symmetry.space_group_name_H-M   'P 1'
#
loop_
_entity.id
_entity.type
_entity.pdbx_description
1 polymer ?
#
loop_
_entity_poly.entity_id
_entity_poly.type
_entity_poly.pdbx_seq_one_letter_code
_entity_poly.pdbx_strand_id
1 'polypeptide(L)'
;MQFKKANIDENTIQDIKEFANNASGETSLQKNEKNTTKRKKKEENKRNTISFEIYLEDELKNKIQDEVTGTLGSRSEFLKKIILEENLYIQNDKDLIEIYNIVQKEGISPKSFIRKKLGLDTNIEKFNYDKKNKKKVVTAWISNEYREKIYEKANQTHSTMRAYAYAKILFYLETKNLFSFEEQMQLTKEANNYDLDFKEFLALKIKSN
;
A
#
# COMPACT_ATOMS: atom_id res chain seq x y z
N MET A 1 28.24 34.54 5.30
CA MET A 1 29.50 33.77 5.26
C MET A 1 29.47 32.89 4.03
N GLN A 2 30.35 33.12 3.06
CA GLN A 2 30.50 32.26 1.88
C GLN A 2 31.51 31.15 2.21
N PHE A 3 31.08 29.88 2.13
CA PHE A 3 31.98 28.75 2.28
C PHE A 3 32.86 28.64 1.04
N LYS A 4 34.18 28.84 1.20
CA LYS A 4 35.17 28.52 0.17
C LYS A 4 35.16 27.01 -0.04
N LYS A 5 34.80 26.55 -1.24
CA LYS A 5 35.04 25.17 -1.66
C LYS A 5 36.55 24.96 -1.69
N ALA A 6 37.05 24.04 -0.87
CA ALA A 6 38.43 23.57 -0.97
C ALA A 6 38.59 22.88 -2.33
N ASN A 7 39.54 23.36 -3.15
CA ASN A 7 39.99 22.64 -4.33
C ASN A 7 40.84 21.48 -3.86
N ILE A 8 40.21 20.30 -3.79
CA ILE A 8 40.92 19.05 -3.55
C ILE A 8 41.52 18.64 -4.89
N ASP A 9 42.84 18.51 -4.96
CA ASP A 9 43.51 18.11 -6.19
C ASP A 9 43.26 16.62 -6.52
N GLU A 10 43.45 16.25 -7.78
CA GLU A 10 43.18 14.89 -8.25
C GLU A 10 44.09 13.85 -7.58
N ASN A 11 45.31 14.22 -7.19
CA ASN A 11 46.27 13.35 -6.51
C ASN A 11 45.78 12.98 -5.10
N THR A 12 45.23 13.95 -4.36
CA THR A 12 44.66 13.76 -3.03
C THR A 12 43.43 12.84 -3.11
N ILE A 13 42.63 12.94 -4.17
CA ILE A 13 41.50 12.03 -4.42
C ILE A 13 42.01 10.61 -4.71
N GLN A 14 43.14 10.48 -5.40
CA GLN A 14 43.77 9.20 -5.69
C GLN A 14 44.34 8.55 -4.43
N ASP A 15 45.03 9.31 -3.60
CA ASP A 15 45.60 8.85 -2.33
C ASP A 15 44.51 8.41 -1.34
N ILE A 16 43.39 9.15 -1.28
CA ILE A 16 42.22 8.76 -0.46
C ILE A 16 41.62 7.45 -0.97
N LYS A 17 41.55 7.25 -2.29
CA LYS A 17 41.05 6.01 -2.90
C LYS A 17 41.99 4.83 -2.65
N GLU A 18 43.30 5.03 -2.75
CA GLU A 18 44.29 4.00 -2.45
C GLU A 18 44.27 3.63 -0.96
N PHE A 19 44.19 4.62 -0.06
CA PHE A 19 44.07 4.39 1.37
C PHE A 19 42.79 3.62 1.71
N ALA A 20 41.63 4.01 1.15
CA ALA A 20 40.36 3.31 1.35
C ALA A 20 40.38 1.87 0.79
N ASN A 21 41.04 1.66 -0.34
CA ASN A 21 41.20 0.33 -0.92
C ASN A 21 42.10 -0.57 -0.05
N ASN A 22 43.22 -0.04 0.45
CA ASN A 22 44.15 -0.75 1.31
C ASN A 22 43.57 -1.03 2.71
N ALA A 23 42.81 -0.09 3.29
CA ALA A 23 42.13 -0.27 4.57
C ALA A 23 40.98 -1.30 4.50
N SER A 24 40.36 -1.47 3.33
CA SER A 24 39.23 -2.39 3.15
C SER A 24 39.63 -3.87 3.03
N GLY A 25 40.92 -4.17 2.81
CA GLY A 25 41.42 -5.56 2.64
C GLY A 25 40.83 -6.34 1.46
N GLU A 26 39.99 -5.74 0.64
CA GLU A 26 39.31 -6.39 -0.48
C GLU A 26 40.14 -6.30 -1.78
N THR A 27 40.52 -7.44 -2.33
CA THR A 27 41.20 -7.50 -3.63
C THR A 27 40.23 -7.18 -4.78
N SER A 28 40.76 -6.67 -5.90
CA SER A 28 40.00 -6.35 -7.13
C SER A 28 39.15 -7.52 -7.65
N LEU A 29 39.64 -8.75 -7.43
CA LEU A 29 38.93 -10.00 -7.73
C LEU A 29 37.70 -10.18 -6.84
N GLN A 30 37.81 -9.96 -5.52
CA GLN A 30 36.70 -10.04 -4.58
C GLN A 30 35.63 -8.96 -4.82
N LYS A 31 36.02 -7.74 -5.22
CA LYS A 31 35.07 -6.69 -5.64
C LYS A 31 34.31 -7.08 -6.91
N ASN A 32 34.99 -7.65 -7.89
CA ASN A 32 34.36 -8.10 -9.14
C ASN A 32 33.46 -9.33 -8.93
N GLU A 33 33.84 -10.27 -8.07
CA GLU A 33 32.99 -11.38 -7.63
C GLU A 33 31.76 -10.89 -6.87
N LYS A 34 31.91 -10.00 -5.87
CA LYS A 34 30.75 -9.42 -5.17
C LYS A 34 29.82 -8.67 -6.11
N ASN A 35 30.35 -7.94 -7.09
CA ASN A 35 29.54 -7.22 -8.08
C ASN A 35 28.87 -8.14 -9.10
N THR A 36 29.52 -9.23 -9.54
CA THR A 36 28.93 -10.22 -10.44
C THR A 36 27.88 -11.08 -9.74
N THR A 37 28.10 -11.48 -8.48
CA THR A 37 27.12 -12.18 -7.65
C THR A 37 25.92 -11.30 -7.31
N LYS A 38 26.13 -10.00 -7.04
CA LYS A 38 25.04 -9.00 -6.90
C LYS A 38 24.26 -8.81 -8.21
N ARG A 39 24.93 -8.75 -9.37
CA ARG A 39 24.27 -8.64 -10.69
C ARG A 39 23.46 -9.90 -11.03
N LYS A 40 24.02 -11.10 -10.82
CA LYS A 40 23.30 -12.38 -11.02
C LYS A 40 22.08 -12.51 -10.12
N LYS A 41 22.19 -12.18 -8.82
CA LYS A 41 21.02 -12.12 -7.91
C LYS A 41 19.96 -11.09 -8.35
N LYS A 42 20.37 -9.93 -8.90
CA LYS A 42 19.45 -8.93 -9.43
C LYS A 42 18.73 -9.39 -10.70
N GLU A 43 19.40 -10.17 -11.55
CA GLU A 43 18.82 -10.76 -12.76
C GLU A 43 17.92 -11.96 -12.48
N GLU A 44 18.29 -12.86 -11.56
CA GLU A 44 17.42 -13.96 -11.09
C GLU A 44 16.15 -13.43 -10.40
N ASN A 45 16.27 -12.40 -9.55
CA ASN A 45 15.09 -11.78 -8.93
C ASN A 45 14.17 -11.07 -9.95
N LYS A 46 14.73 -10.56 -11.07
CA LYS A 46 13.92 -10.03 -12.18
C LYS A 46 13.20 -11.13 -12.97
N ARG A 47 13.77 -12.35 -13.05
CA ARG A 47 13.16 -13.49 -13.75
C ARG A 47 11.97 -14.11 -13.00
N ASN A 48 11.88 -13.93 -11.68
CA ASN A 48 10.83 -14.52 -10.85
C ASN A 48 9.71 -13.53 -10.44
N THR A 49 9.69 -12.33 -11.02
CA THR A 49 8.64 -11.33 -10.77
C THR A 49 7.92 -10.96 -12.05
N ILE A 50 6.61 -10.80 -11.94
CA ILE A 50 5.69 -10.45 -13.02
C ILE A 50 5.04 -9.09 -12.71
N SER A 51 4.71 -8.35 -13.76
CA SER A 51 4.01 -7.08 -13.64
C SER A 51 2.52 -7.30 -13.36
N PHE A 52 2.05 -6.79 -12.23
CA PHE A 52 0.62 -6.72 -11.91
C PHE A 52 0.14 -5.28 -12.03
N GLU A 53 -0.72 -5.04 -13.02
CA GLU A 53 -1.23 -3.73 -13.37
C GLU A 53 -2.58 -3.43 -12.70
N ILE A 54 -2.63 -2.30 -12.01
CA ILE A 54 -3.81 -1.83 -11.28
C ILE A 54 -4.22 -0.47 -11.84
N TYR A 55 -5.49 -0.35 -12.22
CA TYR A 55 -6.04 0.85 -12.83
C TYR A 55 -6.67 1.73 -11.76
N LEU A 56 -6.12 2.92 -11.55
CA LEU A 56 -6.51 3.85 -10.50
C LEU A 56 -6.80 5.24 -11.08
N GLU A 57 -7.59 6.02 -10.35
CA GLU A 57 -7.71 7.47 -10.57
C GLU A 57 -6.47 8.20 -10.04
N ASP A 58 -6.24 9.43 -10.52
CA ASP A 58 -5.06 10.23 -10.16
C ASP A 58 -4.99 10.52 -8.65
N GLU A 59 -6.13 10.73 -8.00
CA GLU A 59 -6.19 10.99 -6.55
C GLU A 59 -5.62 9.81 -5.73
N LEU A 60 -6.09 8.59 -6.00
CA LEU A 60 -5.59 7.39 -5.31
C LEU A 60 -4.10 7.15 -5.63
N LYS A 61 -3.69 7.41 -6.86
CA LYS A 61 -2.28 7.28 -7.25
C LYS A 61 -1.39 8.25 -6.47
N ASN A 62 -1.83 9.48 -6.26
CA ASN A 62 -1.11 10.48 -5.47
C ASN A 62 -1.06 10.09 -3.99
N LYS A 63 -2.18 9.64 -3.41
CA LYS A 63 -2.22 9.12 -2.03
C LYS A 63 -1.23 7.95 -1.82
N ILE A 64 -1.13 7.02 -2.78
CA ILE A 64 -0.13 5.94 -2.74
C ILE A 64 1.30 6.50 -2.78
N GLN A 65 1.55 7.52 -3.61
CA GLN A 65 2.87 8.12 -3.70
C GLN A 65 3.29 8.72 -2.36
N ASP A 66 2.40 9.42 -1.68
CA ASP A 66 2.66 10.05 -0.38
C ASP A 66 2.95 9.01 0.70
N GLU A 67 2.17 7.93 0.75
CA GLU A 67 2.38 6.79 1.68
C GLU A 67 3.73 6.10 1.45
N VAL A 68 4.12 5.90 0.19
CA VAL A 68 5.40 5.25 -0.15
C VAL A 68 6.58 6.16 0.21
N THR A 69 6.48 7.47 -0.02
CA THR A 69 7.54 8.42 0.36
C THR A 69 7.74 8.47 1.88
N GLY A 70 6.71 8.18 2.68
CA GLY A 70 6.80 8.09 4.15
C GLY A 70 7.29 6.74 4.70
N THR A 71 7.58 5.73 3.87
CA THR A 71 7.92 4.37 4.32
C THR A 71 9.27 3.89 3.75
N LEU A 72 9.95 2.97 4.46
CA LEU A 72 11.24 2.39 4.04
C LEU A 72 11.12 1.33 2.93
N GLY A 73 10.03 1.31 2.16
CA GLY A 73 9.71 0.26 1.19
C GLY A 73 9.54 0.77 -0.24
N SER A 74 9.64 -0.14 -1.21
CA SER A 74 9.27 0.18 -2.60
C SER A 74 7.75 0.26 -2.77
N ARG A 75 7.30 1.02 -3.78
CA ARG A 75 5.86 1.06 -4.15
C ARG A 75 5.29 -0.34 -4.39
N SER A 76 6.06 -1.26 -4.99
CA SER A 76 5.61 -2.63 -5.20
C SER A 76 5.44 -3.42 -3.90
N GLU A 77 6.32 -3.23 -2.91
CA GLU A 77 6.17 -3.85 -1.59
C GLU A 77 4.96 -3.30 -0.84
N PHE A 78 4.78 -1.98 -0.87
CA PHE A 78 3.61 -1.33 -0.30
C PHE A 78 2.30 -1.86 -0.92
N LEU A 79 2.22 -1.91 -2.25
CA LEU A 79 1.05 -2.44 -2.95
C LEU A 79 0.77 -3.92 -2.63
N LYS A 80 1.82 -4.75 -2.59
CA LYS A 80 1.68 -6.17 -2.21
C LYS A 80 1.09 -6.31 -0.80
N LYS A 81 1.59 -5.48 0.12
CA LYS A 81 1.15 -5.46 1.52
C LYS A 81 -0.34 -5.15 1.61
N ILE A 82 -0.77 -4.00 1.10
CA ILE A 82 -2.16 -3.53 1.24
C ILE A 82 -3.19 -4.40 0.50
N ILE A 83 -2.80 -5.09 -0.57
CA ILE A 83 -3.71 -5.96 -1.33
C ILE A 83 -3.99 -7.27 -0.57
N LEU A 84 -3.03 -7.79 0.20
CA LEU A 84 -3.15 -9.08 0.86
C LEU A 84 -3.49 -9.01 2.34
N GLU A 85 -3.03 -7.97 3.04
CA GLU A 85 -3.31 -7.77 4.46
C GLU A 85 -4.78 -7.47 4.73
N GLU A 86 -5.24 -7.84 5.92
CA GLU A 86 -6.57 -7.46 6.40
C GLU A 86 -6.68 -5.94 6.53
N ASN A 87 -7.85 -5.39 6.21
CA ASN A 87 -8.10 -3.99 6.51
C ASN A 87 -8.24 -3.83 8.03
N LEU A 88 -7.78 -2.70 8.57
CA LEU A 88 -7.75 -2.42 10.01
C LEU A 88 -9.13 -2.58 10.67
N TYR A 89 -10.19 -2.17 9.96
CA TYR A 89 -11.55 -2.11 10.49
C TYR A 89 -12.48 -3.17 9.88
N ILE A 90 -12.20 -3.64 8.67
CA ILE A 90 -13.00 -4.65 7.96
C ILE A 90 -12.13 -5.87 7.68
N GLN A 91 -12.10 -6.83 8.60
CA GLN A 91 -11.18 -7.96 8.52
C GLN A 91 -11.54 -8.95 7.41
N ASN A 92 -12.83 -9.11 7.14
CA ASN A 92 -13.30 -10.05 6.13
C ASN A 92 -13.32 -9.38 4.74
N ASP A 93 -12.52 -9.92 3.83
CA ASP A 93 -12.45 -9.43 2.45
C ASP A 93 -13.79 -9.54 1.71
N LYS A 94 -14.64 -10.51 2.04
CA LYS A 94 -15.98 -10.64 1.46
C LYS A 94 -16.85 -9.44 1.82
N ASP A 95 -16.79 -9.03 3.08
CA ASP A 95 -17.55 -7.89 3.59
C ASP A 95 -17.04 -6.58 2.98
N LEU A 96 -15.72 -6.44 2.85
CA LEU A 96 -15.09 -5.30 2.19
C LEU A 96 -15.58 -5.16 0.74
N ILE A 97 -15.64 -6.27 -0.01
CA ILE A 97 -16.14 -6.26 -1.39
C ILE A 97 -17.64 -5.98 -1.47
N GLU A 98 -18.43 -6.50 -0.54
CA GLU A 98 -19.86 -6.19 -0.45
C GLU A 98 -20.09 -4.69 -0.23
N ILE A 99 -19.39 -4.10 0.75
CA ILE A 99 -19.45 -2.67 1.02
C ILE A 99 -18.96 -1.88 -0.20
N TYR A 100 -17.86 -2.31 -0.84
CA TYR A 100 -17.34 -1.69 -2.05
C TYR A 100 -18.41 -1.58 -3.15
N ASN A 101 -19.20 -2.64 -3.37
CA ASN A 101 -20.26 -2.64 -4.37
C ASN A 101 -21.41 -1.67 -4.00
N ILE A 102 -21.75 -1.56 -2.72
CA ILE A 102 -22.76 -0.62 -2.21
C ILE A 102 -22.29 0.82 -2.42
N VAL A 103 -21.09 1.17 -1.96
CA VAL A 103 -20.56 2.54 -2.07
C VAL A 103 -20.34 2.95 -3.52
N GLN A 104 -19.95 2.00 -4.39
CA GLN A 104 -19.86 2.23 -5.82
C GLN A 104 -21.21 2.60 -6.43
N LYS A 105 -22.29 1.91 -6.02
CA LYS A 105 -23.65 2.18 -6.50
C LYS A 105 -24.17 3.53 -5.98
N GLU A 106 -23.85 3.88 -4.75
CA GLU A 106 -24.26 5.14 -4.11
C GLU A 106 -23.41 6.35 -4.58
N GLY A 107 -22.21 6.12 -5.11
CA GLY A 107 -21.32 7.18 -5.59
C GLY A 107 -20.69 7.99 -4.46
N ILE A 108 -20.46 7.38 -3.30
CA ILE A 108 -19.88 8.00 -2.10
C ILE A 108 -18.59 7.29 -1.69
N SER A 109 -17.71 7.97 -0.96
CA SER A 109 -16.47 7.35 -0.49
C SER A 109 -16.74 6.26 0.56
N PRO A 110 -15.89 5.22 0.67
CA PRO A 110 -15.98 4.25 1.76
C PRO A 110 -15.95 4.90 3.14
N LYS A 111 -15.12 5.93 3.32
CA LYS A 111 -15.03 6.70 4.56
C LYS A 111 -16.37 7.32 4.93
N SER A 112 -17.00 8.05 4.01
CA SER A 112 -18.31 8.68 4.27
C SER A 112 -19.41 7.66 4.50
N PHE A 113 -19.42 6.55 3.76
CA PHE A 113 -20.40 5.48 3.98
C PHE A 113 -20.28 4.88 5.37
N ILE A 114 -19.07 4.50 5.80
CA ILE A 114 -18.85 3.88 7.10
C ILE A 114 -19.21 4.86 8.22
N ARG A 115 -18.76 6.12 8.14
CA ARG A 115 -19.08 7.14 9.16
C ARG A 115 -20.58 7.39 9.25
N LYS A 116 -21.28 7.46 8.10
CA LYS A 116 -22.74 7.59 8.05
C LYS A 116 -23.44 6.40 8.73
N LYS A 117 -23.01 5.17 8.44
CA LYS A 117 -23.57 3.95 9.06
C LYS A 117 -23.35 3.89 10.57
N LEU A 118 -22.32 4.54 11.07
CA LEU A 118 -22.01 4.63 12.50
C LEU A 118 -22.66 5.83 13.19
N GLY A 119 -23.45 6.65 12.48
CA GLY A 119 -24.07 7.85 13.03
C GLY A 119 -23.07 8.94 13.44
N LEU A 120 -21.85 8.88 12.91
CA LEU A 120 -20.84 9.91 13.17
C LEU A 120 -21.10 11.13 12.30
N ASP A 121 -20.74 12.30 12.82
CA ASP A 121 -20.79 13.53 12.03
C ASP A 121 -19.85 13.40 10.82
N THR A 122 -20.41 13.54 9.63
CA THR A 122 -19.65 13.39 8.39
C THR A 122 -20.28 14.21 7.28
N ASN A 123 -19.44 14.97 6.60
CA ASN A 123 -19.78 15.45 5.27
C ASN A 123 -19.75 14.26 4.31
N ILE A 124 -20.79 14.10 3.50
CA ILE A 124 -20.86 13.02 2.52
C ILE A 124 -20.00 13.41 1.32
N GLU A 125 -18.83 12.78 1.23
CA GLU A 125 -17.89 12.95 0.13
C GLU A 125 -18.32 12.05 -1.04
N LYS A 126 -18.59 12.66 -2.19
CA LYS A 126 -18.85 11.92 -3.42
C LYS A 126 -17.55 11.33 -3.94
N PHE A 127 -17.60 10.09 -4.43
CA PHE A 127 -16.46 9.42 -5.02
C PHE A 127 -16.76 9.01 -6.45
N ASN A 128 -15.82 9.26 -7.37
CA ASN A 128 -16.03 9.05 -8.79
C ASN A 128 -15.54 7.66 -9.22
N TYR A 129 -16.45 6.69 -9.23
CA TYR A 129 -16.12 5.32 -9.62
C TYR A 129 -16.09 5.06 -11.14
N ASP A 130 -16.27 6.08 -11.98
CA ASP A 130 -16.37 5.90 -13.44
C ASP A 130 -15.07 5.27 -13.99
N LYS A 131 -15.24 4.12 -14.66
CA LYS A 131 -14.16 3.39 -15.32
C LYS A 131 -13.42 4.24 -16.35
N LYS A 132 -14.09 5.24 -16.95
CA LYS A 132 -13.45 6.18 -17.88
C LYS A 132 -12.36 7.03 -17.22
N ASN A 133 -12.37 7.18 -15.90
CA ASN A 133 -11.35 7.93 -15.16
C ASN A 133 -10.21 7.03 -14.66
N LYS A 134 -10.39 5.71 -14.70
CA LYS A 134 -9.37 4.70 -14.36
C LYS A 134 -8.42 4.42 -15.53
N LYS A 135 -7.83 5.48 -16.09
CA LYS A 135 -6.93 5.38 -17.27
C LYS A 135 -5.47 5.16 -16.90
N LYS A 136 -5.08 5.38 -15.64
CA LYS A 136 -3.69 5.30 -15.20
C LYS A 136 -3.42 3.95 -14.57
N VAL A 137 -2.30 3.37 -14.97
CA VAL A 137 -1.80 2.11 -14.42
C VAL A 137 -0.75 2.39 -13.37
N VAL A 138 -0.88 1.75 -12.23
CA VAL A 138 0.20 1.55 -11.27
C VAL A 138 0.61 0.09 -11.32
N THR A 139 1.91 -0.16 -11.49
CA THR A 139 2.47 -1.51 -11.60
C THR A 139 3.09 -1.94 -10.28
N ALA A 140 2.70 -3.12 -9.80
CA ALA A 140 3.39 -3.83 -8.73
C ALA A 140 4.15 -5.02 -9.33
N TRP A 141 5.43 -5.17 -8.99
CA TRP A 141 6.21 -6.36 -9.35
C TRP A 141 6.01 -7.42 -8.26
N ILE A 142 5.34 -8.52 -8.62
CA ILE A 142 4.93 -9.59 -7.70
C ILE A 142 5.48 -10.94 -8.15
N SER A 143 5.69 -11.89 -7.24
CA SER A 143 6.01 -13.27 -7.64
C SER A 143 4.75 -14.02 -8.07
N ASN A 144 4.92 -15.19 -8.69
CA ASN A 144 3.79 -16.06 -9.02
C ASN A 144 3.00 -16.48 -7.77
N GLU A 145 3.67 -16.78 -6.65
CA GLU A 145 3.02 -17.10 -5.38
C GLU A 145 2.08 -15.97 -4.92
N TYR A 146 2.53 -14.71 -4.99
CA TYR A 146 1.69 -13.56 -4.65
C TYR A 146 0.50 -13.43 -5.61
N ARG A 147 0.72 -13.69 -6.91
CA ARG A 147 -0.37 -13.66 -7.90
C ARG A 147 -1.43 -14.71 -7.58
N GLU A 148 -1.04 -15.94 -7.27
CA GLU A 148 -1.98 -17.01 -6.90
C GLU A 148 -2.77 -16.65 -5.65
N LYS A 149 -2.11 -16.10 -4.60
CA LYS A 149 -2.82 -15.63 -3.40
C LYS A 149 -3.86 -14.55 -3.70
N ILE A 150 -3.54 -13.58 -4.55
CA ILE A 150 -4.50 -12.53 -4.97
C ILE A 150 -5.64 -13.17 -5.77
N TYR A 151 -5.34 -14.13 -6.64
CA TYR A 151 -6.32 -14.85 -7.45
C TYR A 151 -7.30 -15.64 -6.57
N GLU A 152 -6.81 -16.39 -5.59
CA GLU A 152 -7.63 -17.15 -4.64
C GLU A 152 -8.57 -16.24 -3.85
N LYS A 153 -8.06 -15.15 -3.26
CA LYS A 153 -8.88 -14.18 -2.51
C LYS A 153 -9.91 -13.47 -3.39
N ALA A 154 -9.54 -13.11 -4.62
CA ALA A 154 -10.47 -12.51 -5.56
C ALA A 154 -11.60 -13.48 -5.93
N ASN A 155 -11.29 -14.77 -6.14
CA ASN A 155 -12.31 -15.78 -6.41
C ASN A 155 -13.24 -16.03 -5.23
N GLN A 156 -12.72 -16.09 -4.01
CA GLN A 156 -13.51 -16.24 -2.78
C GLN A 156 -14.51 -15.08 -2.57
N THR A 157 -14.19 -13.91 -3.11
CA THR A 157 -15.03 -12.71 -3.04
C THR A 157 -15.83 -12.46 -4.34
N HIS A 158 -15.87 -13.44 -5.26
CA HIS A 158 -16.52 -13.35 -6.56
C HIS A 158 -16.14 -12.10 -7.37
N SER A 159 -14.89 -11.67 -7.24
CA SER A 159 -14.32 -10.48 -7.87
C SER A 159 -13.22 -10.84 -8.86
N THR A 160 -13.01 -9.98 -9.85
CA THR A 160 -11.78 -10.05 -10.64
C THR A 160 -10.59 -9.61 -9.79
N MET A 161 -9.39 -10.14 -10.03
CA MET A 161 -8.17 -9.72 -9.32
C MET A 161 -7.96 -8.20 -9.32
N ARG A 162 -8.28 -7.53 -10.44
CA ARG A 162 -8.15 -6.07 -10.58
C ARG A 162 -9.17 -5.32 -9.73
N ALA A 163 -10.43 -5.77 -9.72
CA ALA A 163 -11.48 -5.17 -8.90
C ALA A 163 -11.18 -5.37 -7.41
N TYR A 164 -10.77 -6.58 -7.03
CA TYR A 164 -10.33 -6.91 -5.69
C TYR A 164 -9.18 -6.01 -5.24
N ALA A 165 -8.10 -5.93 -6.03
CA ALA A 165 -6.96 -5.07 -5.70
C ALA A 165 -7.34 -3.59 -5.60
N TYR A 166 -8.18 -3.08 -6.51
CA TYR A 166 -8.68 -1.71 -6.46
C TYR A 166 -9.45 -1.45 -5.16
N ALA A 167 -10.38 -2.34 -4.78
CA ALA A 167 -11.16 -2.19 -3.57
C ALA A 167 -10.26 -2.21 -2.32
N LYS A 168 -9.30 -3.15 -2.24
CA LYS A 168 -8.32 -3.22 -1.13
C LYS A 168 -7.54 -1.92 -0.98
N ILE A 169 -7.03 -1.38 -2.09
CA ILE A 169 -6.27 -0.13 -2.09
C ILE A 169 -7.15 1.04 -1.65
N LEU A 170 -8.34 1.16 -2.24
CA LEU A 170 -9.27 2.24 -1.92
C LEU A 170 -9.63 2.22 -0.43
N PHE A 171 -10.04 1.07 0.10
CA PHE A 171 -10.40 0.96 1.52
C PHE A 171 -9.22 1.23 2.43
N TYR A 172 -8.03 0.71 2.12
CA TYR A 172 -6.84 0.99 2.92
C TYR A 172 -6.60 2.50 3.07
N LEU A 173 -6.64 3.24 1.96
CA LEU A 173 -6.36 4.67 1.96
C LEU A 173 -7.48 5.48 2.63
N GLU A 174 -8.74 5.12 2.38
CA GLU A 174 -9.90 5.86 2.88
C GLU A 174 -10.17 5.59 4.36
N THR A 175 -9.86 4.39 4.85
CA THR A 175 -10.14 4.04 6.24
C THR A 175 -8.95 4.21 7.17
N LYS A 176 -7.74 4.54 6.69
CA LYS A 176 -6.54 4.64 7.56
C LYS A 176 -6.75 5.57 8.76
N ASN A 177 -7.40 6.71 8.54
CA ASN A 177 -7.73 7.71 9.57
C ASN A 177 -9.25 7.86 9.69
N LEU A 178 -9.96 6.74 9.81
CA LEU A 178 -11.43 6.71 9.80
C LEU A 178 -12.05 7.38 11.03
N PHE A 179 -11.39 7.24 12.19
CA PHE A 179 -11.88 7.72 13.48
C PHE A 179 -10.85 8.62 14.16
N SER A 180 -11.33 9.65 14.86
CA SER A 180 -10.55 10.30 15.90
C SER A 180 -10.38 9.37 17.11
N PHE A 181 -9.44 9.69 18.00
CA PHE A 181 -9.26 8.93 19.25
C PHE A 181 -10.54 8.91 20.10
N GLU A 182 -11.22 10.06 20.21
CA GLU A 182 -12.46 10.19 20.99
C GLU A 182 -13.59 9.36 20.38
N GLU A 183 -13.75 9.41 19.05
CA GLU A 183 -14.73 8.59 18.33
C GLU A 183 -14.44 7.10 18.54
N GLN A 184 -13.18 6.68 18.45
CA GLN A 184 -12.78 5.30 18.66
C GLN A 184 -13.07 4.84 20.10
N MET A 185 -12.85 5.69 21.10
CA MET A 185 -13.23 5.39 22.49
C MET A 185 -14.74 5.27 22.67
N GLN A 186 -15.53 6.16 22.06
CA GLN A 186 -16.99 6.13 22.15
C GLN A 186 -17.56 4.85 21.51
N LEU A 187 -17.12 4.52 20.30
CA LEU A 187 -17.56 3.33 19.59
C LEU A 187 -17.13 2.04 20.30
N THR A 188 -15.93 2.01 20.89
CA THR A 188 -15.49 0.87 21.72
C THR A 188 -16.39 0.68 22.94
N LYS A 189 -16.78 1.78 23.61
CA LYS A 189 -17.73 1.70 24.73
C LYS A 189 -19.11 1.22 24.27
N GLU A 190 -19.58 1.69 23.11
CA GLU A 190 -20.84 1.21 22.55
C GLU A 190 -20.77 -0.29 22.22
N ALA A 191 -19.69 -0.76 21.60
CA ALA A 191 -19.47 -2.18 21.31
C ALA A 191 -19.54 -3.05 22.59
N ASN A 192 -18.90 -2.60 23.67
CA ASN A 192 -18.94 -3.30 24.96
C ASN A 192 -20.34 -3.37 25.57
N ASN A 193 -21.24 -2.42 25.28
CA ASN A 193 -22.63 -2.49 25.75
C ASN A 193 -23.44 -3.60 25.07
N TYR A 194 -22.95 -4.13 23.95
CA TYR A 194 -23.54 -5.24 23.20
C TYR A 194 -22.75 -6.55 23.36
N ASP A 195 -21.74 -6.59 24.26
CA ASP A 195 -20.81 -7.72 24.43
C ASP A 195 -20.09 -8.12 23.13
N LEU A 196 -19.75 -7.13 22.29
CA LEU A 196 -19.06 -7.34 21.01
C LEU A 196 -17.65 -6.76 21.03
N ASP A 197 -16.71 -7.37 20.30
CA ASP A 197 -15.45 -6.69 19.97
C ASP A 197 -15.71 -5.49 19.06
N PHE A 198 -14.84 -4.48 19.14
CA PHE A 198 -14.94 -3.28 18.32
C PHE A 198 -15.07 -3.59 16.82
N LYS A 199 -14.29 -4.55 16.30
CA LYS A 199 -14.35 -4.89 14.87
C LYS A 199 -15.62 -5.65 14.49
N GLU A 200 -16.11 -6.52 15.38
CA GLU A 200 -17.38 -7.23 15.19
C GLU A 200 -18.55 -6.25 15.18
N PHE A 201 -18.56 -5.32 16.13
CA PHE A 201 -19.52 -4.23 16.20
C PHE A 201 -19.53 -3.39 14.92
N LEU A 202 -18.35 -2.99 14.41
CA LEU A 202 -18.24 -2.26 13.15
C LEU A 202 -18.82 -3.06 11.98
N ALA A 203 -18.45 -4.33 11.84
CA ALA A 203 -18.94 -5.18 10.76
C ALA A 203 -20.46 -5.30 10.77
N LEU A 204 -21.08 -5.45 11.96
CA LEU A 204 -22.53 -5.51 12.10
C LEU A 204 -23.21 -4.18 11.79
N LYS A 205 -22.71 -3.07 12.32
CA LYS A 205 -23.31 -1.74 12.09
C LYS A 205 -23.23 -1.30 10.64
N ILE A 206 -22.10 -1.54 9.98
CA ILE A 206 -21.90 -1.14 8.58
C ILE A 206 -22.84 -1.92 7.64
N LYS A 207 -23.09 -3.20 7.95
CA LYS A 207 -23.99 -4.08 7.18
C LYS A 207 -25.47 -3.89 7.50
N SER A 208 -25.79 -3.41 8.69
CA SER A 208 -27.18 -3.19 9.10
C SER A 208 -27.79 -2.05 8.27
N ASN A 209 -29.04 -2.24 7.83
CA ASN A 209 -29.75 -1.30 6.93
C ASN A 209 -30.05 0.04 7.61
#